data_AF-A0A670JAA3-F1
#
_entry.id   AF-A0A670JAA3-F1
#
_cell.length_a   1.000
_cell.length_b   1.000
_cell.length_c   1.000
_cell.angle_alpha   90.00
_cell.angle_beta   90.00
_cell.angle_gamma   90.00
#
_symmetry.space_group_name_H-M   'P 1'
#
loop_
_entity.id
_entity.type
_entity.pdbx_description
1 polymer ?
#
loop_
_entity_poly.entity_id
_entity_poly.type
_entity_poly.pdbx_seq_one_letter_code
_entity_poly.pdbx_strand_id
1 'polypeptide(L)'
;MRSIRKRWTICTISILLIFYKTKEIARTEEHQETQANGDGELSLSRSMVNSSDKINQKSGSSMFQHSVERWKINSSLVLEIRKNILRFLDAERDVSVVKSSFKPGDVIHYVLDRRRTLNISQDLHSLLPEVSPMKNRRFKSCAVVGNSGILLDSGCGKEIDNHEFVISYWLTNKVFIKRPSTGLLMYTLATRFCDEIHLYGFWPFPKDINGKPVKYHYYDDLKYRFFSNASPHRMPLEFKTLSMLHNRGALKLTTGRCAQQ
;
A
#
# COMPACT_ATOMS: atom_id res chain seq x y z
N MET A 1 -0.70 -52.67 -21.27
CA MET A 1 -1.52 -51.45 -21.47
C MET A 1 -2.78 -51.30 -20.59
N ARG A 2 -3.13 -52.23 -19.67
CA ARG A 2 -4.29 -52.06 -18.75
C ARG A 2 -4.00 -51.30 -17.44
N SER A 3 -2.74 -51.13 -17.05
CA SER A 3 -2.34 -50.50 -15.76
C SER A 3 -2.45 -48.97 -15.76
N ILE A 4 -2.22 -48.33 -16.92
CA ILE A 4 -2.19 -46.85 -17.03
C ILE A 4 -3.61 -46.26 -16.94
N ARG A 5 -4.63 -46.92 -17.51
CA ARG A 5 -6.03 -46.43 -17.42
C ARG A 5 -6.56 -46.41 -15.98
N LYS A 6 -6.20 -47.39 -15.13
CA LYS A 6 -6.66 -47.43 -13.72
C LYS A 6 -6.07 -46.29 -12.87
N ARG A 7 -4.84 -45.85 -13.14
CA ARG A 7 -4.20 -44.74 -12.41
C ARG A 7 -4.87 -43.39 -12.69
N TRP A 8 -5.33 -43.16 -13.92
CA TRP A 8 -6.02 -41.91 -14.28
C TRP A 8 -7.41 -41.81 -13.65
N THR A 9 -8.17 -42.91 -13.60
CA THR A 9 -9.50 -42.92 -12.97
C THR A 9 -9.44 -42.70 -11.45
N ILE A 10 -8.38 -43.18 -10.79
CA ILE A 10 -8.19 -42.96 -9.35
C ILE A 10 -7.85 -41.48 -9.08
N CYS A 11 -6.96 -40.88 -9.89
CA CYS A 11 -6.63 -39.45 -9.74
C CYS A 11 -7.81 -38.52 -9.97
N THR A 12 -8.68 -38.80 -10.95
CA THR A 12 -9.84 -37.94 -11.23
C THR A 12 -10.90 -38.03 -10.13
N ILE A 13 -11.14 -39.22 -9.56
CA ILE A 13 -12.05 -39.40 -8.42
C ILE A 13 -11.50 -38.70 -7.17
N SER A 14 -10.19 -38.79 -6.90
CA SER A 14 -9.57 -38.08 -5.78
C SER A 14 -9.68 -36.56 -5.92
N ILE A 15 -9.49 -36.01 -7.12
CA ILE A 15 -9.61 -34.57 -7.36
C ILE A 15 -11.07 -34.11 -7.19
N LEU A 16 -12.05 -34.85 -7.72
CA LEU A 16 -13.47 -34.53 -7.58
C LEU A 16 -13.94 -34.61 -6.11
N LEU A 17 -13.45 -35.57 -5.34
CA LEU A 17 -13.74 -35.66 -3.91
C LEU A 17 -13.11 -34.50 -3.12
N ILE A 18 -11.90 -34.06 -3.48
CA ILE A 18 -11.28 -32.87 -2.89
C ILE A 18 -12.13 -31.63 -3.19
N PHE A 19 -12.54 -31.43 -4.45
CA PHE A 19 -13.40 -30.30 -4.83
C PHE A 19 -14.76 -30.33 -4.14
N TYR A 20 -15.38 -31.51 -4.02
CA TYR A 20 -16.65 -31.68 -3.32
C TYR A 20 -16.50 -31.36 -1.82
N LYS A 21 -15.43 -31.87 -1.18
CA LYS A 21 -15.17 -31.62 0.24
C LYS A 21 -14.81 -30.16 0.51
N THR A 22 -14.07 -29.48 -0.37
CA THR A 22 -13.79 -28.04 -0.24
C THR A 22 -15.03 -27.18 -0.44
N LYS A 23 -15.97 -27.63 -1.29
CA LYS A 23 -17.24 -26.91 -1.50
C LYS A 23 -18.19 -27.07 -0.30
N GLU A 24 -18.21 -28.24 0.33
CA GLU A 24 -18.95 -28.48 1.58
C GLU A 24 -18.36 -27.71 2.77
N ILE A 25 -17.01 -27.65 2.89
CA ILE A 25 -16.34 -26.85 3.91
C ILE A 25 -16.64 -25.36 3.73
N ALA A 26 -16.55 -24.82 2.51
CA ALA A 26 -16.89 -23.42 2.22
C ALA A 26 -18.36 -23.08 2.55
N ARG A 27 -19.28 -24.02 2.33
CA ARG A 27 -20.70 -23.85 2.65
C ARG A 27 -20.98 -23.91 4.16
N THR A 28 -20.19 -24.68 4.89
CA THR A 28 -20.28 -24.80 6.35
C THR A 28 -19.66 -23.57 7.04
N GLU A 29 -18.59 -23.01 6.48
CA GLU A 29 -17.98 -21.74 6.90
C GLU A 29 -18.91 -20.54 6.63
N GLU A 30 -19.61 -20.49 5.49
CA GLU A 30 -20.63 -19.46 5.22
C GLU A 30 -21.80 -19.50 6.22
N HIS A 31 -22.21 -20.70 6.69
CA HIS A 31 -23.27 -20.85 7.70
C HIS A 31 -22.79 -20.57 9.14
N GLN A 32 -21.52 -20.80 9.46
CA GLN A 32 -20.96 -20.43 10.76
C GLN A 32 -20.65 -18.93 10.85
N GLU A 33 -20.19 -18.27 9.79
CA GLU A 33 -19.99 -16.81 9.76
C GLU A 33 -21.31 -16.03 9.80
N THR A 34 -22.41 -16.57 9.25
CA THR A 34 -23.73 -15.92 9.32
C THR A 34 -24.44 -16.07 10.67
N GLN A 35 -24.03 -17.02 11.53
CA GLN A 35 -24.60 -17.19 12.87
C GLN A 35 -23.71 -16.66 14.01
N ALA A 36 -22.40 -16.47 13.81
CA ALA A 36 -21.46 -16.11 14.88
C ALA A 36 -21.11 -14.61 14.98
N ASN A 37 -21.49 -13.76 14.02
CA ASN A 37 -21.18 -12.32 14.06
C ASN A 37 -22.45 -11.48 13.87
N GLY A 38 -23.37 -11.62 14.83
CA GLY A 38 -24.44 -10.66 15.05
C GLY A 38 -23.86 -9.35 15.56
N ASP A 39 -24.12 -8.28 14.80
CA ASP A 39 -24.10 -6.87 15.21
C ASP A 39 -22.77 -6.28 15.70
N GLY A 40 -21.84 -5.97 14.77
CA GLY A 40 -20.69 -5.12 15.11
C GLY A 40 -19.80 -4.57 13.98
N GLU A 41 -19.63 -5.27 12.85
CA GLU A 41 -18.45 -5.02 11.99
C GLU A 41 -18.71 -4.38 10.61
N LEU A 42 -19.97 -4.05 10.27
CA LEU A 42 -20.36 -3.51 8.96
C LEU A 42 -20.55 -1.99 8.90
N SER A 43 -20.31 -1.23 9.98
CA SER A 43 -20.68 0.20 10.05
C SER A 43 -19.62 1.19 9.53
N LEU A 44 -18.33 0.84 9.57
CA LEU A 44 -17.24 1.80 9.32
C LEU A 44 -17.02 2.11 7.83
N SER A 45 -17.11 1.09 6.97
CA SER A 45 -17.01 1.24 5.51
C SER A 45 -18.28 1.85 4.91
N ARG A 46 -19.43 1.69 5.58
CA ARG A 46 -20.72 2.23 5.15
C ARG A 46 -20.93 3.67 5.63
N SER A 47 -20.42 4.05 6.80
CA SER A 47 -20.54 5.40 7.37
C SER A 47 -19.92 6.49 6.49
N MET A 48 -18.73 6.25 5.93
CA MET A 48 -18.03 7.25 5.09
C MET A 48 -18.49 7.25 3.62
N VAL A 49 -19.32 6.28 3.21
CA VAL A 49 -19.90 6.19 1.86
C VAL A 49 -21.37 6.65 1.83
N ASN A 50 -22.12 6.51 2.93
CA ASN A 50 -23.57 6.79 2.99
C ASN A 50 -24.00 8.04 3.79
N SER A 51 -23.09 8.89 4.28
CA SER A 51 -23.50 10.21 4.83
C SER A 51 -23.82 11.20 3.70
N SER A 52 -24.97 10.97 3.06
CA SER A 52 -25.72 11.93 2.27
C SER A 52 -27.19 11.58 2.51
N ASP A 53 -27.65 11.84 3.73
CA ASP A 53 -28.99 12.37 4.04
C ASP A 53 -29.30 12.24 5.55
N LYS A 54 -29.81 13.35 6.08
CA LYS A 54 -30.49 13.57 7.38
C LYS A 54 -29.64 13.76 8.65
N ILE A 55 -29.78 15.00 9.13
CA ILE A 55 -29.51 15.51 10.48
C ILE A 55 -30.43 14.77 11.49
N ASN A 56 -29.85 14.13 12.51
CA ASN A 56 -30.32 14.29 13.89
C ASN A 56 -29.30 13.80 14.92
N GLN A 57 -29.19 14.55 16.02
CA GLN A 57 -28.31 14.33 17.16
C GLN A 57 -28.55 12.98 17.87
N LYS A 58 -27.49 12.18 18.06
CA LYS A 58 -26.95 11.73 19.37
C LYS A 58 -26.10 10.46 19.21
N SER A 59 -24.97 10.46 19.93
CA SER A 59 -24.09 9.33 20.27
C SER A 59 -23.11 8.85 19.18
N GLY A 60 -21.80 8.87 19.50
CA GLY A 60 -20.75 8.26 18.68
C GLY A 60 -19.40 8.99 18.60
N SER A 61 -18.94 9.63 19.68
CA SER A 61 -17.58 10.21 19.76
C SER A 61 -16.58 9.15 20.24
N SER A 62 -15.88 8.47 19.34
CA SER A 62 -14.61 7.81 19.71
C SER A 62 -13.61 7.52 18.57
N MET A 63 -13.92 7.83 17.30
CA MET A 63 -13.06 7.41 16.18
C MET A 63 -12.16 8.52 15.59
N PHE A 64 -12.38 9.77 15.97
CA PHE A 64 -11.59 10.94 15.55
C PHE A 64 -11.33 11.88 16.74
N GLN A 65 -11.16 11.30 17.92
CA GLN A 65 -10.73 12.08 19.07
C GLN A 65 -9.22 12.31 18.93
N HIS A 66 -8.85 13.46 18.39
CA HIS A 66 -7.52 14.02 18.58
C HIS A 66 -7.31 14.20 20.09
N SER A 67 -6.80 13.17 20.76
CA SER A 67 -6.09 13.40 22.01
C SER A 67 -4.91 14.31 21.66
N VAL A 68 -4.69 15.32 22.49
CA VAL A 68 -3.58 16.27 22.45
C VAL A 68 -2.24 15.57 22.78
N GLU A 69 -2.19 14.24 22.67
CA GLU A 69 -0.97 13.48 22.78
C GLU A 69 -0.24 13.52 21.45
N ARG A 70 0.88 14.26 21.44
CA ARG A 70 1.83 14.26 20.35
C ARG A 70 2.17 12.80 20.01
N TRP A 71 1.99 12.42 18.75
CA TRP A 71 2.37 11.10 18.23
C TRP A 71 3.80 10.74 18.66
N LYS A 72 4.01 9.50 19.09
CA LYS A 72 5.31 8.98 19.53
C LYS A 72 5.68 7.72 18.76
N ILE A 73 6.95 7.61 18.42
CA ILE A 73 7.49 6.44 17.73
C ILE A 73 7.55 5.22 18.67
N ASN A 74 7.13 4.07 18.16
CA ASN A 74 7.32 2.77 18.79
C ASN A 74 8.46 2.03 18.09
N SER A 75 9.68 2.30 18.56
CA SER A 75 10.91 1.78 17.97
C SER A 75 10.95 0.25 17.86
N SER A 76 10.39 -0.46 18.85
CA SER A 76 10.34 -1.93 18.86
C SER A 76 9.48 -2.46 17.71
N LEU A 77 8.29 -1.89 17.53
CA LEU A 77 7.39 -2.25 16.42
C LEU A 77 8.00 -1.91 15.06
N VAL A 78 8.66 -0.75 14.95
CA VAL A 78 9.36 -0.36 13.72
C VAL A 78 10.43 -1.37 13.35
N LEU A 79 11.25 -1.82 14.32
CA LEU A 79 12.27 -2.84 14.09
C LEU A 79 11.67 -4.20 13.70
N GLU A 80 10.54 -4.58 14.28
CA GLU A 80 9.81 -5.80 13.91
C GLU A 80 9.32 -5.72 12.46
N ILE A 81 8.67 -4.62 12.08
CA ILE A 81 8.18 -4.38 10.71
C ILE A 81 9.34 -4.43 9.72
N ARG A 82 10.47 -3.77 10.02
CA ARG A 82 11.67 -3.82 9.17
C ARG A 82 12.16 -5.24 8.96
N LYS A 83 12.29 -6.03 10.04
CA LYS A 83 12.71 -7.43 9.96
C LYS A 83 11.75 -8.26 9.11
N ASN A 84 10.44 -8.02 9.24
CA ASN A 84 9.44 -8.74 8.46
C ASN A 84 9.49 -8.36 6.97
N ILE A 85 9.63 -7.08 6.65
CA ILE A 85 9.76 -6.61 5.26
C ILE A 85 11.04 -7.16 4.61
N LEU A 86 12.18 -7.13 5.32
CA LEU A 86 13.47 -7.62 4.83
C LEU A 86 13.46 -9.09 4.41
N ARG A 87 12.53 -9.91 4.92
CA ARG A 87 12.36 -11.31 4.49
C ARG A 87 11.84 -11.44 3.06
N PHE A 88 11.15 -10.41 2.56
CA PHE A 88 10.49 -10.41 1.26
C PHE A 88 11.08 -9.39 0.28
N LEU A 89 11.62 -8.28 0.79
CA LEU A 89 12.17 -7.19 -0.01
C LEU A 89 13.35 -6.52 0.72
N ASP A 90 14.53 -6.59 0.12
CA ASP A 90 15.69 -5.79 0.50
C ASP A 90 15.87 -4.65 -0.50
N ALA A 91 15.44 -3.44 -0.14
CA ALA A 91 15.49 -2.30 -1.05
C ALA A 91 16.92 -1.95 -1.52
N GLU A 92 17.95 -2.32 -0.76
CA GLU A 92 19.33 -2.09 -1.16
C GLU A 92 19.71 -2.95 -2.38
N ARG A 93 19.24 -4.20 -2.41
CA ARG A 93 19.56 -5.20 -3.44
C ARG A 93 18.51 -5.29 -4.55
N ASP A 94 17.24 -5.24 -4.18
CA ASP A 94 16.12 -5.66 -5.05
C ASP A 94 15.55 -4.51 -5.89
N VAL A 95 15.86 -3.26 -5.56
CA VAL A 95 15.35 -2.06 -6.28
C VAL A 95 16.34 -1.52 -7.29
N SER A 96 17.64 -1.63 -6.99
CA SER A 96 18.69 -1.06 -7.85
C SER A 96 19.19 -2.11 -8.83
N VAL A 97 19.05 -1.81 -10.12
CA VAL A 97 19.70 -2.55 -11.19
C VAL A 97 21.15 -2.08 -11.25
N VAL A 98 22.12 -2.96 -10.96
CA VAL A 98 23.56 -2.63 -10.98
C VAL A 98 24.26 -3.34 -12.13
N LYS A 99 25.39 -2.79 -12.57
CA LYS A 99 26.17 -3.33 -13.70
C LYS A 99 26.59 -4.78 -13.52
N SER A 100 26.93 -5.20 -12.31
CA SER A 100 27.35 -6.57 -12.03
C SER A 100 26.21 -7.60 -12.19
N SER A 101 24.95 -7.16 -12.17
CA SER A 101 23.79 -8.04 -12.24
C SER A 101 23.41 -8.43 -13.66
N PHE A 102 23.88 -7.70 -14.67
CA PHE A 102 23.47 -7.88 -16.06
C PHE A 102 24.64 -7.71 -17.02
N LYS A 103 24.52 -8.34 -18.18
CA LYS A 103 25.40 -8.16 -19.33
C LYS A 103 24.59 -7.65 -20.52
N PRO A 104 25.21 -6.88 -21.43
CA PRO A 104 24.59 -6.56 -22.71
C PRO A 104 24.11 -7.82 -23.44
N GLY A 105 22.85 -7.83 -23.86
CA GLY A 105 22.15 -8.99 -24.43
C GLY A 105 21.24 -9.74 -23.46
N ASP A 106 21.36 -9.52 -22.15
CA ASP A 106 20.46 -10.13 -21.16
C ASP A 106 19.02 -9.63 -21.33
N VAL A 107 18.05 -10.48 -20.97
CA VAL A 107 16.62 -10.20 -21.09
C VAL A 107 15.98 -10.08 -19.71
N ILE A 108 15.45 -8.89 -19.40
CA ILE A 108 14.72 -8.60 -18.17
C ILE A 108 13.22 -8.78 -18.41
N HIS A 109 12.53 -9.46 -17.49
CA HIS A 109 11.08 -9.60 -17.51
C HIS A 109 10.41 -8.56 -16.60
N TYR A 110 9.35 -7.91 -17.08
CA TYR A 110 8.59 -6.97 -16.24
C TYR A 110 7.78 -7.73 -15.20
N VAL A 111 7.94 -7.36 -13.91
CA VAL A 111 7.27 -8.01 -12.77
C VAL A 111 5.74 -8.02 -12.92
N LEU A 112 5.18 -6.93 -13.43
CA LEU A 112 3.72 -6.73 -13.56
C LEU A 112 3.17 -7.10 -14.95
N ASP A 113 4.03 -7.40 -15.92
CA ASP A 113 3.61 -7.85 -17.25
C ASP A 113 4.66 -8.83 -17.79
N ARG A 114 4.52 -10.10 -17.41
CA ARG A 114 5.50 -11.15 -17.76
C ARG A 114 5.64 -11.39 -19.26
N ARG A 115 4.70 -10.87 -20.08
CA ARG A 115 4.78 -10.95 -21.55
C ARG A 115 5.70 -9.89 -22.13
N ARG A 116 6.00 -8.84 -21.37
CA ARG A 116 6.96 -7.81 -21.76
C ARG A 116 8.34 -8.18 -21.26
N THR A 117 9.30 -7.98 -22.15
CA THR A 117 10.72 -8.11 -21.88
C THR A 117 11.46 -6.85 -22.28
N LEU A 118 12.63 -6.63 -21.67
CA LEU A 118 13.57 -5.58 -22.02
C LEU A 118 14.93 -6.22 -22.23
N ASN A 119 15.53 -5.99 -23.39
CA ASN A 119 16.90 -6.40 -23.65
C ASN A 119 17.86 -5.33 -23.12
N ILE A 120 18.91 -5.74 -22.42
CA ILE A 120 19.96 -4.85 -21.95
C ILE A 120 20.85 -4.47 -23.14
N SER A 121 20.74 -3.24 -23.62
CA SER A 121 21.67 -2.69 -24.61
C SER A 121 23.00 -2.29 -23.97
N GLN A 122 24.02 -2.08 -24.79
CA GLN A 122 25.30 -1.52 -24.34
C GLN A 122 25.11 -0.15 -23.67
N ASP A 123 24.29 0.71 -24.29
CA ASP A 123 23.99 2.04 -23.77
C ASP A 123 23.31 1.95 -22.40
N LEU A 124 22.28 1.10 -22.26
CA LEU A 124 21.59 0.93 -20.98
C LEU A 124 22.54 0.39 -19.90
N HIS A 125 23.37 -0.60 -20.23
CA HIS A 125 24.36 -1.16 -19.31
C HIS A 125 25.37 -0.10 -18.85
N SER A 126 25.82 0.77 -19.75
CA SER A 126 26.78 1.84 -19.44
C SER A 126 26.25 2.85 -18.42
N LEU A 127 24.94 3.05 -18.38
CA LEU A 127 24.24 3.96 -17.46
C LEU A 127 23.96 3.34 -16.09
N LEU A 128 24.07 2.01 -15.95
CA LEU A 128 23.82 1.35 -14.67
C LEU A 128 24.91 1.72 -13.65
N PRO A 129 24.58 1.90 -12.36
CA PRO A 129 25.57 2.13 -11.34
C PRO A 129 26.36 0.84 -11.03
N GLU A 130 27.62 1.00 -10.59
CA GLU A 130 28.46 -0.15 -10.15
C GLU A 130 27.94 -0.77 -8.85
N VAL A 131 27.42 0.06 -7.95
CA VAL A 131 26.86 -0.34 -6.66
C VAL A 131 25.53 0.36 -6.44
N SER A 132 24.65 -0.25 -5.63
CA SER A 132 23.38 0.36 -5.27
C SER A 132 23.59 1.77 -4.69
N PRO A 133 22.89 2.80 -5.21
CA PRO A 133 22.93 4.15 -4.63
C PRO A 133 22.50 4.19 -3.15
N MET A 134 21.74 3.17 -2.72
CA MET A 134 21.23 3.02 -1.36
C MET A 134 22.17 2.21 -0.45
N LYS A 135 23.28 1.68 -0.98
CA LYS A 135 24.24 0.89 -0.20
C LYS A 135 24.77 1.67 0.99
N ASN A 136 24.65 1.07 2.18
CA ASN A 136 25.05 1.67 3.47
C ASN A 136 24.44 3.06 3.76
N ARG A 137 23.31 3.42 3.12
CA ARG A 137 22.60 4.67 3.41
C ARG A 137 21.60 4.44 4.54
N ARG A 138 21.60 5.36 5.51
CA ARG A 138 20.61 5.41 6.58
C ARG A 138 20.34 6.87 6.96
N PHE A 139 19.06 7.21 7.06
CA PHE A 139 18.56 8.54 7.34
C PHE A 139 17.75 8.51 8.63
N LYS A 140 17.87 9.55 9.45
CA LYS A 140 17.15 9.65 10.72
C LYS A 140 15.65 9.83 10.50
N SER A 141 15.27 10.62 9.51
CA SER A 141 13.87 10.87 9.20
C SER A 141 13.65 11.01 7.70
N CYS A 142 12.58 10.39 7.20
CA CYS A 142 12.18 10.45 5.80
C CYS A 142 10.72 10.89 5.65
N ALA A 143 10.48 11.77 4.68
CA ALA A 143 9.13 12.10 4.23
C ALA A 143 8.82 11.30 2.97
N VAL A 144 7.71 10.55 2.98
CA VAL A 144 7.14 9.95 1.77
C VAL A 144 5.89 10.75 1.42
N VAL A 145 5.90 11.35 0.25
CA VAL A 145 4.86 12.29 -0.20
C VAL A 145 4.02 11.62 -1.26
N GLY A 146 2.81 11.25 -0.86
CA GLY A 146 1.73 10.85 -1.75
C GLY A 146 1.10 12.04 -2.44
N ASN A 147 0.21 11.73 -3.39
CA ASN A 147 -0.19 12.70 -4.39
C ASN A 147 -1.55 13.35 -4.12
N SER A 148 -2.20 13.00 -3.01
CA SER A 148 -3.56 13.45 -2.72
C SER A 148 -3.67 14.97 -2.60
N GLY A 149 -4.79 15.51 -3.06
CA GLY A 149 -5.16 16.92 -2.90
C GLY A 149 -5.33 17.36 -1.45
N ILE A 150 -5.26 16.45 -0.46
CA ILE A 150 -5.27 16.79 0.97
C ILE A 150 -4.08 17.70 1.36
N LEU A 151 -3.02 17.73 0.54
CA LEU A 151 -1.87 18.61 0.74
C LEU A 151 -2.14 20.07 0.38
N LEU A 152 -3.19 20.36 -0.38
CA LEU A 152 -3.57 21.73 -0.72
C LEU A 152 -3.95 22.50 0.55
N ASP A 153 -3.38 23.69 0.69
CA ASP A 153 -3.55 24.57 1.87
C ASP A 153 -3.19 23.92 3.21
N SER A 154 -2.38 22.86 3.20
CA SER A 154 -1.99 22.12 4.42
C SER A 154 -0.92 22.84 5.24
N GLY A 155 -0.12 23.71 4.63
CA GLY A 155 1.04 24.34 5.26
C GLY A 155 2.22 23.38 5.50
N CYS A 156 2.16 22.14 4.99
CA CYS A 156 3.15 21.10 5.30
C CYS A 156 4.50 21.22 4.58
N GLY A 157 4.67 22.16 3.64
CA GLY A 157 5.91 22.29 2.85
C GLY A 157 7.17 22.39 3.73
N LYS A 158 7.18 23.32 4.69
CA LYS A 158 8.31 23.50 5.62
C LYS A 158 8.59 22.26 6.48
N GLU A 159 7.55 21.53 6.90
CA GLU A 159 7.73 20.29 7.68
C GLU A 159 8.31 19.17 6.81
N ILE A 160 7.86 19.04 5.55
CA ILE A 160 8.37 18.05 4.60
C ILE A 160 9.85 18.31 4.29
N ASP A 161 10.21 19.55 3.99
CA ASP A 161 11.58 19.94 3.61
C ASP A 161 12.60 19.77 4.75
N ASN A 162 12.14 19.66 6.01
CA ASN A 162 12.99 19.40 7.16
C ASN A 162 13.45 17.93 7.29
N HIS A 163 12.99 17.02 6.42
CA HIS A 163 13.41 15.61 6.44
C HIS A 163 14.74 15.40 5.70
N GLU A 164 15.57 14.46 6.17
CA GLU A 164 16.88 14.17 5.54
C GLU A 164 16.71 13.52 4.15
N PHE A 165 15.57 12.88 3.90
CA PHE A 165 15.26 12.27 2.62
C PHE A 165 13.76 12.40 2.30
N VAL A 166 13.46 12.95 1.13
CA VAL A 166 12.09 13.14 0.64
C VAL A 166 11.88 12.25 -0.59
N ILE A 167 10.87 11.38 -0.53
CA ILE A 167 10.48 10.51 -1.64
C ILE A 167 9.14 11.00 -2.18
N SER A 168 9.15 11.50 -3.42
CA SER A 168 7.96 11.82 -4.20
C SER A 168 7.96 11.00 -5.48
N TYR A 169 6.77 10.69 -6.03
CA TYR A 169 6.71 9.84 -7.21
C TYR A 169 5.57 10.15 -8.18
N TRP A 170 5.92 10.13 -9.47
CA TRP A 170 5.00 10.18 -10.60
C TRP A 170 5.32 9.07 -11.59
N LEU A 171 4.41 8.12 -11.79
CA LEU A 171 4.36 7.37 -13.05
C LEU A 171 2.92 7.17 -13.51
N THR A 172 2.68 7.58 -14.74
CA THR A 172 1.52 7.23 -15.54
C THR A 172 1.87 6.05 -16.45
N ASN A 173 1.47 4.84 -16.06
CA ASN A 173 1.40 3.70 -16.98
C ASN A 173 0.15 2.86 -16.64
N LYS A 174 -0.67 2.56 -17.65
CA LYS A 174 -1.91 1.78 -17.49
C LYS A 174 -1.56 0.31 -17.27
N VAL A 175 -1.67 -0.17 -16.04
CA VAL A 175 -1.49 -1.59 -15.66
C VAL A 175 -2.77 -2.05 -14.94
N PHE A 176 -3.41 -3.11 -15.46
CA PHE A 176 -4.75 -3.55 -15.05
C PHE A 176 -4.79 -4.66 -13.98
N ILE A 177 -3.66 -5.01 -13.38
CA ILE A 177 -3.58 -6.05 -12.33
C ILE A 177 -3.75 -5.41 -10.95
N LYS A 178 -4.46 -6.10 -10.03
CA LYS A 178 -4.54 -5.67 -8.62
C LYS A 178 -3.14 -5.68 -7.99
N ARG A 179 -2.69 -4.54 -7.48
CA ARG A 179 -1.32 -4.37 -6.95
C ARG A 179 -1.25 -3.26 -5.90
N PRO A 180 -0.25 -3.27 -5.00
CA PRO A 180 0.02 -2.16 -4.10
C PRO A 180 0.14 -0.83 -4.86
N SER A 181 -0.33 0.27 -4.27
CA SER A 181 -0.02 1.61 -4.79
C SER A 181 1.48 1.89 -4.74
N THR A 182 1.93 2.82 -5.58
CA THR A 182 3.32 3.26 -5.50
C THR A 182 3.63 3.91 -4.14
N GLY A 183 2.67 4.58 -3.51
CA GLY A 183 2.87 5.14 -2.17
C GLY A 183 3.21 4.07 -1.13
N LEU A 184 2.48 2.94 -1.14
CA LEU A 184 2.78 1.82 -0.25
C LEU A 184 4.11 1.14 -0.58
N LEU A 185 4.46 1.04 -1.86
CA LEU A 185 5.80 0.59 -2.27
C LEU A 185 6.88 1.52 -1.71
N MET A 186 6.75 2.84 -1.86
CA MET A 186 7.74 3.81 -1.37
C MET A 186 7.89 3.76 0.16
N TYR A 187 6.79 3.60 0.90
CA TYR A 187 6.85 3.32 2.35
C TYR A 187 7.67 2.06 2.63
N THR A 188 7.42 0.97 1.90
CA THR A 188 8.13 -0.30 2.08
C THR A 188 9.62 -0.14 1.82
N LEU A 189 10.00 0.60 0.76
CA LEU A 189 11.40 0.91 0.48
C LEU A 189 12.04 1.73 1.60
N ALA A 190 11.36 2.79 2.05
CA ALA A 190 11.83 3.66 3.12
C ALA A 190 12.16 2.90 4.40
N THR A 191 11.47 1.79 4.71
CA THR A 191 11.77 0.99 5.91
C THR A 191 13.21 0.45 5.95
N ARG A 192 13.87 0.27 4.79
CA ARG A 192 15.24 -0.23 4.72
C ARG A 192 16.28 0.78 5.20
N PHE A 193 16.04 2.07 4.95
CA PHE A 193 17.05 3.12 5.08
C PHE A 193 16.61 4.34 5.92
N CYS A 194 15.38 4.39 6.43
CA CYS A 194 14.88 5.48 7.27
C CYS A 194 14.63 5.00 8.69
N ASP A 195 15.04 5.75 9.71
CA ASP A 195 14.76 5.45 11.13
C ASP A 195 13.36 5.84 11.55
N GLU A 196 12.87 6.97 11.06
CA GLU A 196 11.51 7.46 11.22
C GLU A 196 10.91 7.78 9.85
N ILE A 197 9.63 7.44 9.65
CA ILE A 197 8.94 7.63 8.37
C ILE A 197 7.67 8.45 8.60
N HIS A 198 7.57 9.56 7.88
CA HIS A 198 6.45 10.47 7.87
C HIS A 198 5.77 10.41 6.51
N LEU A 199 4.46 10.20 6.53
CA LEU A 199 3.63 10.09 5.33
C LEU A 199 2.77 11.35 5.19
N TYR A 200 2.84 11.97 4.02
CA TYR A 200 2.07 13.16 3.66
C TYR A 200 1.29 12.88 2.39
N GLY A 201 0.05 13.36 2.27
CA GLY A 201 -0.69 13.22 1.00
C GLY A 201 -1.22 11.80 0.72
N PHE A 202 -1.31 10.96 1.74
CA PHE A 202 -1.93 9.63 1.66
C PHE A 202 -3.40 9.73 2.06
N TRP A 203 -4.26 10.20 1.15
CA TRP A 203 -5.70 10.35 1.42
C TRP A 203 -6.54 9.93 0.21
N PRO A 204 -7.14 8.73 0.23
CA PRO A 204 -7.84 8.16 -0.92
C PRO A 204 -9.35 8.50 -0.95
N PHE A 205 -9.79 9.53 -0.22
CA PHE A 205 -11.22 9.87 -0.09
C PHE A 205 -11.55 11.24 -0.68
N PRO A 206 -12.73 11.42 -1.29
CA PRO A 206 -13.12 12.66 -1.97
C PRO A 206 -13.48 13.82 -1.03
N LYS A 207 -13.60 13.56 0.27
CA LYS A 207 -13.87 14.55 1.30
C LYS A 207 -12.87 14.38 2.44
N ASP A 208 -12.53 15.46 3.12
CA ASP A 208 -11.74 15.43 4.35
C ASP A 208 -12.63 15.08 5.57
N ILE A 209 -12.04 15.07 6.76
CA ILE A 209 -12.74 14.80 8.03
C ILE A 209 -13.83 15.83 8.35
N ASN A 210 -13.77 17.04 7.79
CA ASN A 210 -14.73 18.12 7.97
C ASN A 210 -15.79 18.14 6.86
N GLY A 211 -15.75 17.19 5.92
CA GLY A 211 -16.63 17.13 4.77
C GLY A 211 -16.26 18.07 3.61
N LYS A 212 -15.12 18.78 3.68
CA LYS A 212 -14.63 19.64 2.59
C LYS A 212 -14.21 18.76 1.41
N PRO A 213 -14.56 19.11 0.16
CA PRO A 213 -14.09 18.39 -1.02
C PRO A 213 -12.56 18.37 -1.10
N VAL A 214 -12.00 17.20 -1.39
CA VAL A 214 -10.57 16.98 -1.60
C VAL A 214 -10.36 16.63 -3.07
N LYS A 215 -9.36 17.24 -3.73
CA LYS A 215 -8.98 16.85 -5.10
C LYS A 215 -8.27 15.50 -5.09
N TYR A 216 -8.41 14.73 -6.17
CA TYR A 216 -7.72 13.43 -6.27
C TYR A 216 -6.20 13.61 -6.23
N HIS A 217 -5.70 14.60 -6.96
CA HIS A 217 -4.30 15.03 -6.89
C HIS A 217 -4.17 16.51 -6.52
N TYR A 218 -3.02 16.90 -5.96
CA TYR A 218 -2.77 18.30 -5.59
C TYR A 218 -2.33 19.21 -6.75
N TYR A 219 -1.94 18.67 -7.90
CA TYR A 219 -1.35 19.43 -9.02
C TYR A 219 -2.16 19.34 -10.32
N ASP A 220 -3.22 18.52 -10.36
CA ASP A 220 -4.08 18.37 -11.53
C ASP A 220 -5.58 18.45 -11.15
N ASP A 221 -6.44 18.47 -12.18
CA ASP A 221 -7.89 18.52 -12.03
C ASP A 221 -8.55 17.15 -12.26
N LEU A 222 -7.79 16.05 -12.12
CA LEU A 222 -8.39 14.73 -12.15
C LEU A 222 -9.37 14.59 -10.99
N LYS A 223 -10.57 14.13 -11.30
CA LYS A 223 -11.60 13.80 -10.30
C LYS A 223 -11.52 12.31 -9.96
N TYR A 224 -11.94 11.96 -8.74
CA TYR A 224 -12.08 10.57 -8.31
C TYR A 224 -13.00 9.82 -9.29
N ARG A 225 -12.43 9.05 -10.22
CA ARG A 225 -13.21 8.22 -11.17
C ARG A 225 -13.47 6.79 -10.64
N PHE A 226 -13.32 6.52 -9.34
CA PHE A 226 -13.13 5.14 -8.86
C PHE A 226 -13.97 4.70 -7.64
N PHE A 227 -15.29 4.73 -7.75
CA PHE A 227 -16.11 3.64 -7.18
C PHE A 227 -16.23 2.44 -8.15
N SER A 228 -15.60 2.49 -9.32
CA SER A 228 -15.56 1.38 -10.27
C SER A 228 -14.53 0.32 -9.83
N ASN A 229 -14.91 -0.96 -9.97
CA ASN A 229 -14.03 -2.12 -9.74
C ASN A 229 -12.72 -2.12 -10.54
N ALA A 230 -12.57 -1.18 -11.48
CA ALA A 230 -11.48 -1.01 -12.42
C ALA A 230 -10.18 -0.40 -11.84
N SER A 231 -10.18 0.18 -10.64
CA SER A 231 -8.92 0.64 -10.03
C SER A 231 -8.01 -0.56 -9.75
N PRO A 232 -6.75 -0.57 -10.21
CA PRO A 232 -5.81 -1.64 -9.89
C PRO A 232 -5.35 -1.60 -8.42
N HIS A 233 -5.69 -0.55 -7.66
CA HIS A 233 -5.25 -0.37 -6.28
C HIS A 233 -6.42 -0.46 -5.30
N ARG A 234 -6.16 -0.97 -4.10
CA ARG A 234 -7.13 -0.99 -2.99
C ARG A 234 -6.77 0.11 -1.97
N MET A 235 -6.65 1.35 -2.45
CA MET A 235 -6.14 2.46 -1.63
C MET A 235 -6.87 2.69 -0.30
N PRO A 236 -8.22 2.53 -0.18
CA PRO A 236 -8.88 2.62 1.12
C PRO A 236 -8.39 1.56 2.13
N LEU A 237 -8.09 0.35 1.68
CA LEU A 237 -7.53 -0.71 2.53
C LEU A 237 -6.09 -0.38 2.92
N GLU A 238 -5.28 0.10 1.97
CA GLU A 238 -3.91 0.56 2.25
C GLU A 238 -3.91 1.68 3.30
N PHE A 239 -4.80 2.67 3.15
CA PHE A 239 -4.96 3.76 4.11
C PHE A 239 -5.40 3.26 5.50
N LYS A 240 -6.32 2.28 5.58
CA LYS A 240 -6.71 1.64 6.85
C LYS A 240 -5.50 1.02 7.55
N THR A 241 -4.66 0.29 6.81
CA THR A 241 -3.42 -0.28 7.34
C THR A 241 -2.44 0.80 7.79
N LEU A 242 -2.21 1.85 7.00
CA LEU A 242 -1.32 2.96 7.36
C LEU A 242 -1.82 3.71 8.61
N SER A 243 -3.12 3.91 8.74
CA SER A 243 -3.74 4.54 9.92
C SER A 243 -3.57 3.68 11.17
N MET A 244 -3.72 2.35 11.04
CA MET A 244 -3.44 1.42 12.14
C MET A 244 -1.96 1.48 12.56
N LEU A 245 -1.03 1.52 11.60
CA LEU A 245 0.39 1.66 11.86
C LEU A 245 0.72 3.01 12.52
N HIS A 246 0.04 4.07 12.11
CA HIS A 246 0.15 5.38 12.74
C HIS A 246 -0.21 5.34 14.23
N ASN A 247 -1.38 4.80 14.55
CA ASN A 247 -1.87 4.69 15.92
C ASN A 247 -0.99 3.82 16.80
N ARG A 248 -0.24 2.87 16.21
CA ARG A 248 0.71 2.01 16.91
C ARG A 248 2.13 2.58 17.00
N GLY A 249 2.37 3.77 16.45
CA GLY A 249 3.68 4.44 16.49
C GLY A 249 4.70 3.91 15.47
N ALA A 250 4.28 3.17 14.45
CA ALA A 250 5.19 2.62 13.44
C ALA A 250 5.57 3.61 12.32
N LEU A 251 4.72 4.60 12.08
CA LEU A 251 4.92 5.69 11.12
C LEU A 251 4.08 6.90 11.56
N LYS A 252 4.43 8.11 11.12
CA LYS A 252 3.55 9.28 11.33
C LYS A 252 2.75 9.52 10.05
N LEU A 253 1.42 9.49 10.13
CA LEU A 253 0.54 9.75 9.00
C LEU A 253 -0.12 11.13 9.18
N THR A 254 0.23 12.06 8.31
CA THR A 254 -0.31 13.43 8.33
C THR A 254 -1.44 13.55 7.31
N THR A 255 -2.66 13.71 7.81
CA THR A 255 -3.91 13.84 7.01
C THR A 255 -4.56 15.22 7.13
N GLY A 256 -3.98 16.13 7.90
CA GLY A 256 -4.49 17.47 8.16
C GLY A 256 -3.43 18.54 7.97
N ARG A 257 -3.68 19.72 8.54
CA ARG A 257 -2.72 20.83 8.51
C ARG A 257 -1.51 20.51 9.37
N CYS A 258 -0.34 20.93 8.89
CA CYS A 258 0.88 20.93 9.69
C CYS A 258 0.91 22.17 10.60
N ALA A 259 1.57 22.05 11.75
CA ALA A 259 1.78 23.19 12.62
C ALA A 259 2.72 24.18 11.92
N GLN A 260 2.35 25.45 11.88
CA GLN A 260 3.27 26.50 11.47
C GLN A 260 4.33 26.63 12.58
N GLN A 261 5.55 26.18 12.28
CA GLN A 261 6.75 26.45 13.09
C GLN A 261 7.37 27.77 12.67
#